data_AF-A0A4P2Q7T7-F1
#
_entry.id   AF-A0A4P2Q7T7-F1
#
_cell.length_a   1.000
_cell.length_b   1.000
_cell.length_c   1.000
_cell.angle_alpha   90.00
_cell.angle_beta   90.00
_cell.angle_gamma   90.00
#
_symmetry.space_group_name_H-M   'P 1'
#
loop_
_entity.id
_entity.type
_entity.pdbx_description
1 polymer ?
#
loop_
_entity_poly.entity_id
_entity_poly.type
_entity_poly.pdbx_seq_one_letter_code
_entity_poly.pdbx_strand_id
1 'polypeptide(L)'
;MNSESWHRIYDELAASCVHLFRDNGVELRLVEEAESEATPGNAVVSFIGFTGDHLCGSLTIVAPVALIMRCHPLRGRRELDEDMVCDWASELANQLLGRVKNRLRPLGLVVVLSTPSAAIGEHLRAREEQSEGFRRLVFDAGIDRLAVLFDARAQDTTLKLKEVIMPDPQREGEVLLF
;
A
#
# COMPACT_ATOMS: atom_id res chain seq x y z
N MET A 1 1.40 -25.68 1.71
CA MET A 1 0.63 -24.43 1.58
C MET A 1 0.93 -23.57 2.79
N ASN A 2 1.49 -22.37 2.61
CA ASN A 2 1.93 -21.52 3.71
C ASN A 2 0.99 -20.33 3.89
N SER A 3 -0.27 -20.61 4.26
CA SER A 3 -1.27 -19.57 4.47
C SER A 3 -0.83 -18.59 5.56
N GLU A 4 -0.14 -19.06 6.60
CA GLU A 4 0.32 -18.23 7.73
C GLU A 4 1.24 -17.08 7.29
N SER A 5 2.17 -17.35 6.36
CA SER A 5 3.08 -16.31 5.85
C SER A 5 2.33 -15.21 5.10
N TRP A 6 1.36 -15.58 4.27
CA TRP A 6 0.52 -14.62 3.57
C TRP A 6 -0.37 -13.82 4.52
N HIS A 7 -0.99 -14.47 5.50
CA HIS A 7 -1.80 -13.78 6.52
C HIS A 7 -0.96 -12.73 7.26
N ARG A 8 0.25 -13.07 7.69
CA ARG A 8 1.15 -12.11 8.36
C ARG A 8 1.50 -10.92 7.47
N ILE A 9 1.73 -11.11 6.17
CA ILE A 9 1.94 -10.00 5.23
C ILE A 9 0.70 -9.10 5.14
N TYR A 10 -0.49 -9.70 5.05
CA TYR A 10 -1.74 -8.96 4.94
C TYR A 10 -2.07 -8.17 6.21
N ASP A 11 -1.77 -8.73 7.39
CA ASP A 11 -1.92 -8.04 8.67
C ASP A 11 -0.97 -6.82 8.74
N GLU A 12 0.28 -6.99 8.32
CA GLU A 12 1.24 -5.87 8.29
C GLU A 12 0.86 -4.80 7.28
N LEU A 13 0.32 -5.19 6.13
CA LEU A 13 -0.22 -4.26 5.14
C LEU A 13 -1.42 -3.49 5.71
N ALA A 14 -2.38 -4.18 6.33
CA ALA A 14 -3.55 -3.56 6.92
C ALA A 14 -3.17 -2.55 8.02
N ALA A 15 -2.31 -2.95 8.95
CA ALA A 15 -1.84 -2.09 10.02
C ALA A 15 -0.99 -0.91 9.49
N SER A 16 -0.18 -1.11 8.45
CA SER A 16 0.58 -0.03 7.81
C SER A 16 -0.32 0.99 7.13
N CYS A 17 -1.41 0.53 6.49
CA CYS A 17 -2.40 1.40 5.87
C CYS A 17 -3.11 2.28 6.91
N VAL A 18 -3.60 1.67 8.00
CA VAL A 18 -4.27 2.39 9.10
C VAL A 18 -3.34 3.45 9.70
N HIS A 19 -2.08 3.09 9.97
CA HIS A 19 -1.11 4.03 10.54
C HIS A 19 -0.80 5.19 9.57
N LEU A 20 -0.59 4.90 8.29
CA LEU A 20 -0.28 5.92 7.29
C LEU A 20 -1.40 6.97 7.19
N PHE A 21 -2.65 6.54 7.07
CA PHE A 21 -3.76 7.49 6.93
C PHE A 21 -4.03 8.25 8.22
N ARG A 22 -3.87 7.62 9.39
CA ARG A 22 -3.94 8.31 10.68
C ARG A 22 -2.90 9.42 10.78
N ASP A 23 -1.65 9.16 10.40
CA ASP A 23 -0.58 10.17 10.39
C ASP A 23 -0.92 11.36 9.49
N ASN A 24 -1.78 11.14 8.48
CA ASN A 24 -2.27 12.16 7.56
C ASN A 24 -3.64 12.75 7.94
N GLY A 25 -4.18 12.40 9.11
CA GLY A 25 -5.43 12.96 9.67
C GLY A 25 -6.72 12.29 9.21
N VAL A 26 -6.64 11.05 8.72
CA VAL A 26 -7.80 10.24 8.32
C VAL A 26 -7.80 8.93 9.11
N GLU A 27 -8.86 8.69 9.88
CA GLU A 27 -9.05 7.39 10.53
C GLU A 27 -9.60 6.37 9.52
N LEU A 28 -8.99 5.19 9.51
CA LEU A 28 -9.42 4.06 8.70
C LEU A 28 -9.88 2.91 9.58
N ARG A 29 -10.92 2.21 9.11
CA ARG A 29 -11.38 0.95 9.70
C ARG A 29 -11.44 -0.12 8.61
N LEU A 30 -10.72 -1.24 8.82
CA LEU A 30 -10.77 -2.38 7.91
C LEU A 30 -12.19 -2.97 7.87
N VAL A 31 -12.65 -3.34 6.67
CA VAL A 31 -13.91 -4.01 6.42
C VAL A 31 -13.62 -5.45 6.02
N GLU A 32 -14.15 -6.41 6.78
CA GLU A 32 -13.86 -7.84 6.61
C GLU A 32 -14.52 -8.44 5.36
N GLU A 33 -15.67 -7.91 4.96
CA GLU A 33 -16.44 -8.37 3.80
C GLU A 33 -16.92 -7.15 3.01
N ALA A 34 -16.28 -6.87 1.89
CA ALA A 34 -16.71 -5.84 0.95
C ALA A 34 -16.77 -6.45 -0.45
N GLU A 35 -17.95 -6.39 -1.06
CA GLU A 35 -18.10 -6.77 -2.46
C GLU A 35 -17.14 -5.93 -3.34
N SER A 36 -16.73 -6.51 -4.47
CA SER A 36 -15.96 -5.80 -5.49
C SER A 36 -16.86 -4.81 -6.24
N GLU A 37 -17.32 -3.77 -5.55
CA GLU A 37 -17.96 -2.63 -6.21
C GLU A 37 -16.89 -1.67 -6.75
N ALA A 38 -17.15 -1.13 -7.94
CA ALA A 38 -16.36 -0.03 -8.48
C ALA A 38 -16.45 1.17 -7.52
N THR A 39 -15.35 1.90 -7.34
CA THR A 39 -15.39 3.14 -6.57
C THR A 39 -16.37 4.11 -7.25
N PRO A 40 -17.42 4.58 -6.57
CA PRO A 40 -18.39 5.47 -7.17
C PRO A 40 -17.75 6.83 -7.47
N GLY A 41 -18.01 7.36 -8.67
CA GLY A 41 -17.55 8.69 -9.08
C GLY A 41 -16.08 8.76 -9.50
N ASN A 42 -15.50 9.95 -9.30
CA ASN A 42 -14.11 10.25 -9.67
C ASN A 42 -13.14 9.68 -8.63
N ALA A 43 -12.29 8.75 -9.06
CA ALA A 43 -11.34 8.06 -8.20
C ALA A 43 -9.92 8.22 -8.73
N VAL A 44 -8.95 8.18 -7.82
CA VAL A 44 -7.54 8.03 -8.17
C VAL A 44 -7.11 6.59 -7.93
N VAL A 45 -6.35 6.06 -8.88
CA VAL A 45 -5.58 4.84 -8.74
C VAL A 45 -4.11 5.21 -8.67
N SER A 46 -3.40 4.70 -7.67
CA SER A 46 -1.95 4.79 -7.57
C SER A 46 -1.38 3.39 -7.50
N PHE A 47 -0.38 3.09 -8.32
CA PHE A 47 0.28 1.78 -8.34
C PHE A 47 1.77 1.92 -8.10
N ILE A 48 2.35 0.94 -7.43
CA ILE A 48 3.80 0.82 -7.25
C ILE A 48 4.20 -0.66 -7.27
N GLY A 49 5.16 -1.00 -8.13
CA GLY A 49 5.73 -2.34 -8.20
C GLY A 49 6.85 -2.54 -7.19
N PHE A 50 7.12 -3.80 -6.83
CA PHE A 50 8.29 -4.20 -6.06
C PHE A 50 8.86 -5.53 -6.54
N THR A 51 10.14 -5.73 -6.25
CA THR A 51 10.85 -6.98 -6.54
C THR A 51 11.82 -7.33 -5.43
N GLY A 52 12.06 -8.62 -5.22
CA GLY A 52 12.98 -9.16 -4.23
C GLY A 52 13.17 -10.65 -4.48
N ASP A 53 14.19 -11.23 -3.86
CA ASP A 53 14.62 -12.62 -4.12
C ASP A 53 13.51 -13.64 -3.88
N HIS A 54 12.62 -13.37 -2.92
CA HIS A 54 11.54 -14.29 -2.54
C HIS A 54 10.14 -13.81 -2.96
N LEU A 55 9.98 -12.51 -3.26
CA LEU A 55 8.68 -11.89 -3.46
C LEU A 55 8.77 -10.76 -4.49
N CYS A 56 7.93 -10.79 -5.51
CA CYS A 56 7.73 -9.67 -6.43
C CYS A 56 6.24 -9.41 -6.61
N GLY A 57 5.87 -8.22 -7.05
CA GLY A 57 4.46 -7.87 -7.16
C GLY A 57 4.21 -6.38 -7.30
N SER A 58 2.99 -6.00 -6.95
CA SER A 58 2.55 -4.61 -6.94
C SER A 58 1.61 -4.32 -5.77
N LEU A 59 1.59 -3.06 -5.38
CA LEU A 59 0.61 -2.49 -4.47
C LEU A 59 -0.16 -1.40 -5.23
N THR A 60 -1.48 -1.46 -5.15
CA THR A 60 -2.37 -0.48 -5.76
C THR A 60 -3.27 0.14 -4.71
N ILE A 61 -3.37 1.45 -4.68
CA ILE A 61 -4.33 2.21 -3.88
C ILE A 61 -5.43 2.71 -4.82
N VAL A 62 -6.69 2.49 -4.45
CA VAL A 62 -7.86 3.06 -5.14
C VAL A 62 -8.69 3.81 -4.12
N ALA A 63 -8.91 5.11 -4.36
CA ALA A 63 -9.72 5.96 -3.47
C ALA A 63 -10.44 7.08 -4.23
N PRO A 64 -11.57 7.57 -3.70
CA PRO A 64 -12.16 8.82 -4.15
C PRO A 64 -11.15 9.97 -4.09
N VAL A 65 -11.17 10.85 -5.09
CA VAL A 65 -10.32 12.06 -5.11
C VAL A 65 -10.50 12.89 -3.84
N ALA A 66 -11.74 13.02 -3.36
CA ALA A 66 -12.07 13.76 -2.14
C ALA A 66 -11.34 13.22 -0.89
N LEU A 67 -11.17 11.89 -0.80
CA LEU A 67 -10.44 11.27 0.32
C LEU A 67 -8.95 11.63 0.27
N ILE A 68 -8.35 11.62 -0.92
CA ILE A 68 -6.93 11.96 -1.10
C ILE A 68 -6.69 13.44 -0.85
N MET A 69 -7.60 14.33 -1.27
CA MET A 69 -7.56 15.75 -0.91
C MET A 69 -7.67 15.96 0.61
N ARG A 70 -8.50 15.18 1.31
CA ARG A 70 -8.66 15.25 2.77
C ARG A 70 -7.42 14.82 3.54
N CYS A 71 -6.60 13.91 3.02
CA CYS A 71 -5.34 13.53 3.65
C CYS A 71 -4.13 14.33 3.15
N HIS A 72 -4.30 15.20 2.15
CA HIS A 72 -3.22 16.00 1.58
C HIS A 72 -2.60 16.96 2.62
N PRO A 73 -1.27 17.15 2.66
CA PRO A 73 -0.60 18.03 3.62
C PRO A 73 -0.94 19.52 3.44
N LEU A 74 -1.30 19.93 2.22
CA LEU A 74 -1.73 21.30 1.89
C LEU A 74 -3.26 21.51 1.97
N ARG A 75 -4.01 20.53 2.49
CA ARG A 75 -5.46 20.67 2.66
C ARG A 75 -5.81 21.95 3.45
N GLY A 76 -6.80 22.70 2.96
CA GLY A 76 -7.23 23.96 3.58
C GLY A 76 -6.22 25.12 3.47
N ARG A 77 -5.04 24.92 2.86
CA ARG A 77 -4.05 25.99 2.62
C ARG A 77 -4.14 26.54 1.19
N ARG A 78 -4.53 25.71 0.23
CA ARG A 78 -4.80 26.09 -1.16
C ARG A 78 -5.76 25.10 -1.80
N GLU A 79 -6.30 25.49 -2.95
CA GLU A 79 -6.96 24.57 -3.86
C GLU A 79 -5.95 23.55 -4.41
N LEU A 80 -6.38 22.29 -4.48
CA LEU A 80 -5.58 21.18 -4.98
C LEU A 80 -6.12 20.82 -6.36
N ASP A 81 -5.24 20.82 -7.35
CA ASP A 81 -5.53 20.36 -8.70
C ASP A 81 -5.31 18.83 -8.83
N GLU A 82 -5.64 18.29 -9.99
CA GLU A 82 -5.55 16.85 -10.27
C GLU A 82 -4.11 16.32 -10.22
N ASP A 83 -3.14 17.11 -10.68
CA ASP A 83 -1.72 16.75 -10.65
C ASP A 83 -1.23 16.60 -9.20
N MET A 84 -1.58 17.56 -8.33
CA MET A 84 -1.27 17.48 -6.90
C MET A 84 -1.92 16.26 -6.21
N VAL A 85 -3.13 15.88 -6.63
CA VAL A 85 -3.81 14.68 -6.12
C VAL A 85 -3.07 13.42 -6.58
N CYS A 86 -2.68 13.32 -7.85
CA CYS A 86 -1.91 12.19 -8.39
C CYS A 86 -0.53 12.06 -7.73
N ASP A 87 0.17 13.18 -7.55
CA ASP A 87 1.47 13.22 -6.87
C ASP A 87 1.35 12.72 -5.43
N TRP A 88 0.34 13.20 -4.71
CA TRP A 88 0.12 12.77 -3.34
C TRP A 88 -0.34 11.32 -3.23
N ALA A 89 -1.18 10.83 -4.15
CA ALA A 89 -1.55 9.41 -4.21
C ALA A 89 -0.34 8.51 -4.51
N SER A 90 0.58 8.97 -5.35
CA SER A 90 1.86 8.30 -5.64
C SER A 90 2.75 8.25 -4.40
N GLU A 91 2.84 9.37 -3.67
CA GLU A 91 3.60 9.45 -2.43
C GLU A 91 3.00 8.55 -1.32
N LEU A 92 1.68 8.50 -1.17
CA LEU A 92 1.02 7.58 -0.24
C LEU A 92 1.30 6.11 -0.57
N ALA A 93 1.29 5.73 -1.84
CA ALA A 93 1.64 4.36 -2.26
C ALA A 93 3.10 4.03 -1.94
N ASN A 94 4.01 4.96 -2.21
CA ASN A 94 5.42 4.84 -1.88
C ASN A 94 5.65 4.70 -0.37
N GLN A 95 5.03 5.56 0.44
CA GLN A 95 5.13 5.50 1.90
C GLN A 95 4.52 4.22 2.47
N LEU A 96 3.35 3.80 1.96
CA LEU A 96 2.70 2.57 2.40
C LEU A 96 3.60 1.37 2.15
N LEU A 97 4.11 1.22 0.93
CA LEU A 97 4.98 0.11 0.59
C LEU A 97 6.32 0.18 1.31
N GLY A 98 6.85 1.38 1.57
CA GLY A 98 8.03 1.60 2.41
C GLY A 98 7.83 1.13 3.86
N ARG A 99 6.67 1.43 4.45
CA ARG A 99 6.29 0.93 5.79
C ARG A 99 6.18 -0.59 5.80
N VAL A 100 5.50 -1.17 4.81
CA VAL A 100 5.36 -2.62 4.66
C VAL A 100 6.74 -3.27 4.52
N LYS A 101 7.60 -2.78 3.62
CA LYS A 101 8.99 -3.24 3.46
C LYS A 101 9.73 -3.26 4.80
N ASN A 102 9.64 -2.19 5.60
CA ASN A 102 10.32 -2.14 6.89
C ASN A 102 9.82 -3.18 7.89
N ARG A 103 8.54 -3.56 7.82
CA ARG A 103 7.97 -4.62 8.67
C ARG A 103 8.21 -6.03 8.15
N LEU A 104 8.36 -6.18 6.84
CA LEU A 104 8.70 -7.46 6.20
C LEU A 104 10.19 -7.81 6.34
N ARG A 105 11.07 -6.81 6.46
CA ARG A 105 12.52 -6.99 6.57
C ARG A 105 12.96 -7.88 7.74
N PRO A 106 12.47 -7.70 8.99
CA PRO A 106 12.75 -8.63 10.10
C PRO A 106 12.28 -10.07 9.87
N LEU A 107 11.37 -10.28 8.92
CA LEU A 107 10.82 -11.59 8.55
C LEU A 107 11.59 -12.25 7.40
N GLY A 108 12.76 -11.69 7.05
CA GLY A 108 13.63 -12.19 5.99
C GLY A 108 13.19 -11.81 4.58
N LEU A 109 12.17 -10.96 4.44
CA LEU A 109 11.70 -10.47 3.15
C LEU A 109 12.29 -9.10 2.84
N VAL A 110 13.20 -9.08 1.87
CA VAL A 110 13.82 -7.86 1.36
C VAL A 110 13.26 -7.58 -0.03
N VAL A 111 12.69 -6.38 -0.20
CA VAL A 111 12.15 -5.92 -1.48
C VAL A 111 12.69 -4.53 -1.83
N VAL A 112 12.81 -4.27 -3.13
CA VAL A 112 13.15 -2.99 -3.74
C VAL A 112 11.90 -2.45 -4.43
N LEU A 113 11.64 -1.16 -4.25
CA LEU A 113 10.47 -0.47 -4.78
C LEU A 113 10.79 0.14 -6.14
N SER A 114 9.82 0.10 -7.06
CA SER A 114 9.84 0.88 -8.30
C SER A 114 9.31 2.30 -8.07
N THR A 115 9.27 3.11 -9.11
CA THR A 115 8.61 4.43 -9.08
C THR A 115 7.09 4.26 -9.09
N PRO A 116 6.35 4.93 -8.19
CA PRO A 116 4.89 4.92 -8.25
C PRO A 116 4.38 5.65 -9.49
N SER A 117 3.15 5.38 -9.89
CA SER A 117 2.41 6.23 -10.82
C SER A 117 0.94 6.27 -10.43
N ALA A 118 0.28 7.39 -10.74
CA ALA A 118 -1.14 7.57 -10.45
C ALA A 118 -1.91 8.10 -11.66
N ALA A 119 -3.20 7.81 -11.68
CA ALA A 119 -4.15 8.32 -12.65
C ALA A 119 -5.51 8.55 -12.00
N ILE A 120 -6.24 9.55 -12.48
CA ILE A 120 -7.62 9.83 -12.08
C ILE A 120 -8.56 9.33 -13.19
N GLY A 121 -9.70 8.78 -12.79
CA GLY A 121 -10.72 8.35 -13.73
C GLY A 121 -12.04 8.00 -13.06
N GLU A 122 -13.08 7.90 -13.88
CA GLU A 122 -14.39 7.44 -13.47
C GLU A 122 -14.48 5.91 -13.57
N HIS A 123 -15.22 5.30 -12.65
CA HIS A 123 -15.51 3.86 -12.66
C HIS A 123 -14.26 2.95 -12.72
N LEU A 124 -13.15 3.39 -12.11
CA LEU A 124 -11.94 2.60 -12.04
C LEU A 124 -12.20 1.25 -11.39
N ARG A 125 -11.80 0.18 -12.08
CA ARG A 125 -11.84 -1.20 -11.58
C ARG A 125 -10.43 -1.76 -11.63
N ALA A 126 -9.91 -2.12 -10.47
CA ALA A 126 -8.70 -2.91 -10.44
C ALA A 126 -9.06 -4.37 -10.75
N ARG A 127 -8.24 -5.02 -11.57
CA ARG A 127 -8.44 -6.43 -11.92
C ARG A 127 -8.15 -7.29 -10.70
N GLU A 128 -9.12 -8.09 -10.29
CA GLU A 128 -8.92 -9.11 -9.27
C GLU A 128 -8.30 -10.36 -9.92
N GLU A 129 -7.19 -10.83 -9.37
CA GLU A 129 -6.56 -12.09 -9.78
C GLU A 129 -6.79 -13.13 -8.67
N GLN A 130 -7.23 -14.32 -9.03
CA GLN A 130 -7.43 -15.42 -8.06
C GLN A 130 -6.09 -16.13 -7.82
N SER A 131 -5.12 -15.42 -7.25
CA SER A 131 -3.82 -15.96 -6.84
C SER A 131 -3.69 -15.98 -5.31
N GLU A 132 -2.84 -16.87 -4.77
CA GLU A 132 -2.64 -16.98 -3.32
C GLU A 132 -2.05 -15.70 -2.70
N GLY A 133 -1.26 -14.96 -3.48
CA GLY A 133 -0.64 -13.70 -3.08
C GLY A 133 -1.44 -12.45 -3.42
N PHE A 134 -2.67 -12.61 -3.93
CA PHE A 134 -3.60 -11.52 -4.14
C PHE A 134 -4.44 -11.28 -2.88
N ARG A 135 -4.49 -10.02 -2.43
CA ARG A 135 -5.41 -9.57 -1.39
C ARG A 135 -5.94 -8.18 -1.71
N ARG A 136 -7.27 -8.04 -1.65
CA ARG A 136 -7.95 -6.76 -1.60
C ARG A 136 -8.34 -6.46 -0.15
N LEU A 137 -7.87 -5.33 0.37
CA LEU A 137 -8.25 -4.78 1.67
C LEU A 137 -9.11 -3.54 1.44
N VAL A 138 -10.28 -3.50 2.05
CA VAL A 138 -11.20 -2.35 1.95
C VAL A 138 -11.30 -1.67 3.30
N PHE A 139 -11.20 -0.35 3.31
CA PHE A 139 -11.26 0.47 4.51
C PHE A 139 -12.39 1.49 4.41
N ASP A 140 -13.18 1.60 5.47
CA ASP A 140 -14.08 2.75 5.66
C ASP A 140 -13.26 3.94 6.19
N ALA A 141 -13.52 5.12 5.63
CA ALA A 141 -12.88 6.39 5.95
C ALA A 141 -13.92 7.50 6.24
N GLY A 142 -14.95 7.14 7.01
CA GLY A 142 -16.15 7.95 7.23
C GLY A 142 -17.21 7.68 6.16
N ILE A 143 -17.47 8.67 5.31
CA ILE A 143 -18.40 8.53 4.17
C ILE A 143 -17.75 7.92 2.93
N ASP A 144 -16.41 7.89 2.89
CA ASP A 144 -15.61 7.39 1.78
C ASP A 144 -15.10 5.97 2.06
N ARG A 145 -14.73 5.26 0.99
CA ARG A 145 -14.02 3.98 1.06
C ARG A 145 -12.72 4.03 0.28
N LEU A 146 -11.72 3.32 0.79
CA LEU A 146 -10.41 3.12 0.19
C LEU A 146 -10.22 1.62 -0.04
N ALA A 147 -9.69 1.23 -1.19
CA ALA A 147 -9.21 -0.12 -1.42
C ALA A 147 -7.68 -0.11 -1.57
N VAL A 148 -7.02 -1.08 -0.93
CA VAL A 148 -5.62 -1.41 -1.17
C VAL A 148 -5.57 -2.82 -1.73
N LEU A 149 -5.02 -2.96 -2.93
CA LEU A 149 -4.79 -4.24 -3.57
C LEU A 149 -3.32 -4.56 -3.49
N PHE A 150 -3.02 -5.77 -3.05
CA PHE A 150 -1.69 -6.32 -3.01
C PHE A 150 -1.70 -7.56 -3.89
N ASP A 151 -0.93 -7.53 -4.97
CA ASP A 151 -0.78 -8.65 -5.88
C ASP A 151 0.68 -9.06 -5.90
N ALA A 152 0.97 -10.18 -5.25
CA ALA A 152 2.32 -10.66 -5.09
C ALA A 152 2.47 -12.11 -5.52
N ARG A 153 3.68 -12.45 -5.97
CA ARG A 153 4.07 -13.79 -6.36
C ARG A 153 5.33 -14.16 -5.59
N ALA A 154 5.27 -15.31 -4.93
CA ALA A 154 6.47 -15.93 -4.38
C ALA A 154 7.30 -16.50 -5.55
N GLN A 155 8.61 -16.29 -5.55
CA GLN A 155 9.49 -16.86 -6.57
C GLN A 155 9.64 -18.38 -6.40
N ASP A 156 9.57 -18.85 -5.16
CA ASP A 156 9.56 -20.27 -4.80
C ASP A 156 8.13 -20.77 -4.53
N THR A 157 7.88 -22.07 -4.70
CA THR A 157 6.58 -22.72 -4.42
C THR A 157 6.16 -22.66 -2.94
N THR A 158 7.05 -22.23 -2.03
CA THR A 158 6.71 -21.97 -0.62
C THR A 158 7.37 -20.68 -0.12
N LEU A 159 6.59 -19.62 0.01
CA LEU A 159 6.97 -18.45 0.81
C LEU A 159 7.16 -18.90 2.26
N LYS A 160 8.30 -18.66 2.90
CA LYS A 160 8.53 -18.96 4.32
C LYS A 160 9.13 -17.76 5.02
N LEU A 161 8.35 -17.11 5.85
CA LEU A 161 8.86 -16.07 6.75
C LEU A 161 9.78 -16.71 7.79
N LYS A 162 10.94 -16.10 7.99
CA LYS A 162 11.89 -16.49 9.05
C LYS A 162 12.34 -15.23 9.75
N GLU A 163 12.22 -15.19 11.07
CA GLU A 163 12.77 -14.08 11.81
C GLU A 163 14.29 -14.05 11.65
N VAL A 164 14.79 -12.93 11.15
CA VAL A 164 16.22 -12.70 10.95
C VAL A 164 16.68 -11.73 12.02
N ILE A 165 17.82 -12.04 12.65
CA ILE A 165 18.50 -11.08 13.53
C ILE A 165 18.98 -9.94 12.63
N MET A 166 18.25 -8.84 12.65
CA MET A 166 18.63 -7.65 11.93
C MET A 166 19.75 -6.94 12.71
N PRO A 167 20.87 -6.55 12.06
CA PRO A 167 21.74 -5.55 12.66
C PRO A 167 20.93 -4.28 12.95
N ASP A 168 21.28 -3.57 14.03
CA ASP A 168 20.61 -2.37 14.55
C ASP A 168 20.19 -1.46 13.37
N PRO A 169 18.94 -0.97 13.29
CA PRO A 169 18.50 -0.13 12.18
C PRO A 169 19.51 1.01 12.00
N GLN A 170 20.12 1.07 10.81
CA GLN A 170 20.98 2.18 10.44
C GLN A 170 20.20 3.47 10.72
N ARG A 171 20.78 4.30 11.60
CA ARG A 171 20.17 5.57 11.97
C ARG A 171 20.11 6.44 10.72
N GLU A 172 18.99 7.13 10.50
CA GLU A 172 18.91 8.17 9.48
C GLU A 172 20.10 9.13 9.68
N GLY A 173 20.96 9.26 8.64
CA GLY A 173 22.16 10.09 8.67
C GLY A 173 23.50 9.35 8.68
N GLU A 174 23.51 8.01 8.68
CA GLU A 174 24.77 7.25 8.54
C GLU A 174 25.26 7.27 7.09
N VAL A 175 26.24 8.14 6.79
CA VAL A 175 26.90 8.22 5.48
C VAL A 175 27.94 7.11 5.38
N LEU A 176 27.76 6.18 4.43
CA LEU A 176 28.80 5.24 4.03
C LEU A 176 29.80 5.95 3.12
N LEU A 177 31.00 6.21 3.63
CA LEU A 177 32.15 6.55 2.80
C LEU A 177 32.72 5.25 2.23
N PHE A 178 32.66 5.10 0.91
CA PHE A 178 33.33 4.05 0.14
C PHE A 178 34.74 4.49 -0.27
#